data_AF-A0A101C7A0-F1
#
_entry.id   AF-A0A101C7A0-F1
#
_cell.length_a   1.000
_cell.length_b   1.000
_cell.length_c   1.000
_cell.angle_alpha   90.00
_cell.angle_beta   90.00
_cell.angle_gamma   90.00
#
_symmetry.space_group_name_H-M   'P 1'
#
loop_
_entity.id
_entity.type
_entity.pdbx_description
1 polymer ?
#
loop_
_entity_poly.entity_id
_entity_poly.type
_entity_poly.pdbx_seq_one_letter_code
_entity_poly.pdbx_strand_id
1 'polypeptide(L)'
;MAYPIAPRPLRNLIIESENIVYGKVTAVKENKEPVQGWAESHIAVITIYEVLQGKIHHKGNVEVYFSPEFSCPMPAHYEKGETVLAFLDKEKGKNIYSTHALSYGAKPINGKEYSHYRNRILEMKTILEIKDEEEKRNKTVDWLILCASEESTRWEGLYELSPESDFMSFYDDRKETFSRNFKLNDDQVQKLRHLFFKINKFEYTDLGLVDLIVKEDDLEVLNFLTMHFKKAEKDFFWSGNFLMKKIADLSKRDDLKMIIKKKDEMDMLDENYEKKSADYMREFAQKL
;
A
#
# COMPACT_ATOMS: atom_id res chain seq x y z
N MET A 1 -4.58 -21.36 9.43
CA MET A 1 -4.19 -20.90 8.08
C MET A 1 -4.56 -19.43 7.97
N ALA A 2 -3.66 -18.60 7.46
CA ALA A 2 -3.94 -17.20 7.17
C ALA A 2 -4.75 -17.11 5.87
N TYR A 3 -5.85 -16.36 5.87
CA TYR A 3 -6.67 -16.06 4.69
C TYR A 3 -6.64 -14.55 4.44
N PRO A 4 -5.52 -14.01 3.92
CA PRO A 4 -5.41 -12.57 3.68
C PRO A 4 -6.43 -12.14 2.63
N ILE A 5 -6.95 -10.92 2.77
CA ILE A 5 -7.79 -10.29 1.75
C ILE A 5 -6.91 -9.56 0.73
N ALA A 6 -7.41 -9.43 -0.49
CA ALA A 6 -6.79 -8.59 -1.51
C ALA A 6 -6.57 -7.17 -0.97
N PRO A 7 -5.38 -6.57 -1.18
CA PRO A 7 -5.11 -5.20 -0.73
C PRO A 7 -6.11 -4.19 -1.31
N ARG A 8 -6.47 -3.22 -0.46
CA ARG A 8 -7.47 -2.19 -0.77
C ARG A 8 -6.80 -0.81 -0.79
N PRO A 9 -6.27 -0.38 -1.94
CA PRO A 9 -5.63 0.92 -2.08
C PRO A 9 -6.66 2.05 -2.02
N LEU A 10 -6.17 3.27 -1.82
CA LEU A 10 -6.97 4.46 -1.57
C LEU A 10 -8.05 4.70 -2.64
N ARG A 11 -7.76 4.49 -3.92
CA ARG A 11 -8.76 4.69 -4.99
C ARG A 11 -9.95 3.76 -4.81
N ASN A 12 -9.70 2.48 -4.50
CA ASN A 12 -10.75 1.51 -4.22
C ASN A 12 -11.56 1.93 -3.00
N LEU A 13 -10.90 2.32 -1.90
CA LEU A 13 -11.59 2.79 -0.71
C LEU A 13 -12.49 4.01 -1.00
N ILE A 14 -12.04 4.94 -1.85
CA ILE A 14 -12.83 6.12 -2.25
C ILE A 14 -14.05 5.71 -3.09
N ILE A 15 -13.88 4.78 -4.03
CA ILE A 15 -14.96 4.35 -4.93
C ILE A 15 -15.99 3.49 -4.18
N GLU A 16 -15.52 2.59 -3.32
CA GLU A 16 -16.34 1.51 -2.74
C GLU A 16 -17.05 1.93 -1.44
N SER A 17 -16.46 2.83 -0.64
CA SER A 17 -17.04 3.21 0.65
C SER A 17 -18.20 4.19 0.52
N GLU A 18 -19.23 4.00 1.35
CA GLU A 18 -20.38 4.93 1.37
C GLU A 18 -20.05 6.27 2.03
N ASN A 19 -19.20 6.26 3.06
CA ASN A 19 -18.83 7.43 3.83
C ASN A 19 -17.33 7.46 4.11
N ILE A 20 -16.73 8.65 4.08
CA ILE A 20 -15.33 8.87 4.43
C ILE A 20 -15.27 10.00 5.44
N VAL A 21 -14.73 9.73 6.62
CA VAL A 21 -14.68 10.69 7.72
C VAL A 21 -13.30 10.79 8.33
N TYR A 22 -12.97 11.97 8.80
CA TYR A 22 -11.80 12.22 9.65
C TYR A 22 -12.27 12.67 11.02
N GLY A 23 -11.70 12.05 12.07
CA GLY A 23 -12.12 12.34 13.43
C GLY A 23 -11.20 11.74 14.47
N LYS A 24 -11.58 11.89 15.74
CA LYS A 24 -10.86 11.33 16.88
C LYS A 24 -11.67 10.23 17.55
N VAL A 25 -11.03 9.11 17.81
CA VAL A 25 -11.62 8.03 18.60
C VAL A 25 -11.69 8.49 20.06
N THR A 26 -12.89 8.71 20.58
CA THR A 26 -13.11 9.21 21.96
C THR A 26 -13.39 8.09 22.95
N ALA A 27 -13.89 6.95 22.47
CA ALA A 27 -14.11 5.75 23.28
C ALA A 27 -14.04 4.49 22.42
N VAL A 28 -13.67 3.38 23.06
CA VAL A 28 -13.83 2.02 22.55
C VAL A 28 -14.52 1.23 23.67
N LYS A 29 -15.62 0.55 23.35
CA LYS A 29 -16.45 -0.19 24.32
C LYS A 29 -16.84 -1.55 23.77
N GLU A 30 -17.02 -2.53 24.64
CA GLU A 30 -17.64 -3.81 24.28
C GLU A 30 -19.10 -3.59 23.88
N ASN A 31 -19.56 -4.31 22.86
CA ASN A 31 -20.96 -4.38 22.49
C ASN A 31 -21.65 -5.42 23.37
N LYS A 32 -22.64 -4.98 24.16
CA LYS A 32 -23.39 -5.85 25.10
C LYS A 32 -24.66 -6.43 24.49
N GLU A 33 -25.04 -6.01 23.28
CA GLU A 33 -26.21 -6.55 22.58
C GLU A 33 -25.93 -7.99 22.10
N PRO A 34 -26.95 -8.85 22.01
CA PRO A 34 -26.79 -10.20 21.44
C PRO A 34 -26.40 -10.09 19.97
N VAL A 35 -25.12 -10.26 19.69
CA VAL A 35 -24.55 -10.08 18.35
C VAL A 35 -24.93 -11.26 17.46
N GLN A 36 -25.54 -11.00 16.30
CA GLN A 36 -25.67 -12.00 15.22
C GLN A 36 -24.36 -12.08 14.41
N GLY A 37 -23.27 -12.49 15.07
CA GLY A 37 -21.97 -12.70 14.41
C GLY A 37 -20.78 -12.19 15.21
N TRP A 38 -19.57 -12.49 14.73
CA TRP A 38 -18.32 -12.12 15.39
C TRP A 38 -17.85 -10.69 15.07
N ALA A 39 -18.44 -10.03 14.07
CA ALA A 39 -17.94 -8.79 13.46
C ALA A 39 -18.29 -7.50 14.23
N GLU A 40 -19.10 -7.57 15.29
CA GLU A 40 -19.64 -6.41 16.00
C GLU A 40 -19.45 -6.51 17.53
N SER A 41 -18.38 -7.16 17.97
CA SER A 41 -18.11 -7.36 19.41
C SER A 41 -17.73 -6.07 20.14
N HIS A 42 -17.25 -5.05 19.41
CA HIS A 42 -16.80 -3.77 19.95
C HIS A 42 -17.36 -2.59 19.16
N ILE A 43 -17.40 -1.43 19.81
CA ILE A 43 -17.88 -0.17 19.25
C ILE A 43 -16.81 0.91 19.50
N ALA A 44 -16.29 1.48 18.43
CA ALA A 44 -15.48 2.69 18.44
C ALA A 44 -16.39 3.91 18.29
N VAL A 45 -16.21 4.91 19.15
CA VAL A 45 -16.94 6.19 19.08
C VAL A 45 -16.01 7.25 18.50
N ILE A 46 -16.31 7.73 17.30
CA ILE A 46 -15.50 8.71 16.59
C ILE A 46 -16.20 10.07 16.62
N THR A 47 -15.55 11.07 17.22
CA THR A 47 -15.99 12.47 17.09
C THR A 47 -15.52 13.01 15.74
N ILE A 48 -16.47 13.39 14.89
CA ILE A 48 -16.20 13.77 13.51
C ILE A 48 -15.70 15.21 13.42
N TYR A 49 -14.51 15.38 12.82
CA TYR A 49 -13.93 16.68 12.49
C TYR A 49 -14.31 17.11 11.07
N GLU A 50 -14.25 16.19 10.11
CA GLU A 50 -14.58 16.44 8.70
C GLU A 50 -15.22 15.21 8.06
N VAL A 51 -16.14 15.44 7.12
CA VAL A 51 -16.75 14.39 6.29
C VAL A 51 -16.36 14.69 4.85
N LEU A 52 -15.64 13.76 4.23
CA LEU A 52 -15.13 13.88 2.86
C LEU A 52 -16.07 13.25 1.84
N GLN A 53 -16.88 12.29 2.28
CA GLN A 53 -17.86 11.56 1.46
C GLN A 53 -19.00 11.04 2.32
N GLY A 54 -20.20 10.93 1.72
CA GLY A 54 -21.38 10.36 2.38
C GLY A 54 -22.28 11.40 3.04
N LYS A 55 -23.21 10.92 3.88
CA LYS A 55 -24.29 11.71 4.50
C LYS A 55 -24.20 11.80 6.03
N ILE A 56 -23.07 11.39 6.60
CA ILE A 56 -22.81 11.54 8.04
C ILE A 56 -22.87 13.03 8.40
N HIS A 57 -23.59 13.37 9.47
CA HIS A 57 -23.70 14.75 9.91
C HIS A 57 -22.35 15.28 10.43
N HIS A 58 -21.92 16.42 9.88
CA HIS A 58 -20.78 17.17 10.40
C HIS A 58 -21.06 17.58 11.86
N LYS A 59 -20.12 17.29 12.77
CA LYS A 59 -20.17 17.58 14.23
C LYS A 59 -20.93 16.59 15.13
N GLY A 60 -21.22 15.39 14.62
CA GLY A 60 -21.73 14.28 15.44
C GLY A 60 -20.63 13.35 15.98
N ASN A 61 -21.04 12.43 16.85
CA ASN A 61 -20.31 11.20 17.08
C ASN A 61 -20.87 10.11 16.16
N VAL A 62 -19.98 9.25 15.66
CA VAL A 62 -20.35 8.04 14.91
C VAL A 62 -19.92 6.84 15.71
N GLU A 63 -20.81 5.87 15.85
CA GLU A 63 -20.50 4.55 16.40
C GLU A 63 -20.12 3.62 15.25
N VAL A 64 -18.89 3.11 15.29
CA VAL A 64 -18.35 2.16 14.32
C VAL A 64 -18.20 0.81 15.02
N TYR A 65 -18.92 -0.17 14.50
CA TYR A 65 -18.91 -1.52 15.02
C TYR A 65 -17.79 -2.32 14.36
N PHE A 66 -17.03 -3.04 15.18
CA PHE A 66 -15.88 -3.82 14.73
C PHE A 66 -15.59 -4.97 15.70
N SER A 67 -14.62 -5.81 15.34
CA SER A 67 -14.13 -6.89 16.20
C SER A 67 -12.60 -6.85 16.25
N PRO A 68 -11.98 -6.63 17.42
CA PRO A 68 -10.53 -6.47 17.54
C PRO A 68 -9.77 -7.80 17.52
N GLU A 69 -10.47 -8.94 17.47
CA GLU A 69 -9.82 -10.25 17.53
C GLU A 69 -8.85 -10.45 16.38
N PHE A 70 -7.60 -10.80 16.71
CA PHE A 70 -6.53 -11.08 15.76
C PHE A 70 -6.89 -12.28 14.88
N SER A 71 -7.57 -11.98 13.77
CA SER A 71 -7.90 -12.92 12.71
C SER A 71 -7.20 -12.46 11.43
N CYS A 72 -6.93 -13.40 10.53
CA CYS A 72 -6.51 -13.08 9.18
C CYS A 72 -7.74 -13.31 8.28
N PRO A 73 -8.28 -12.25 7.64
CA PRO A 73 -7.70 -10.91 7.45
C PRO A 73 -7.75 -10.01 8.69
N MET A 74 -6.73 -9.13 8.83
CA MET A 74 -6.60 -8.25 9.99
C MET A 74 -7.82 -7.32 10.10
N PRO A 75 -8.53 -7.31 11.24
CA PRO A 75 -9.70 -6.46 11.42
C PRO A 75 -9.33 -4.99 11.47
N ALA A 76 -10.35 -4.13 11.37
CA ALA A 76 -10.19 -2.72 11.70
C ALA A 76 -9.73 -2.55 13.15
N HIS A 77 -8.82 -1.62 13.39
CA HIS A 77 -8.31 -1.32 14.72
C HIS A 77 -8.62 0.14 15.06
N TYR A 78 -9.04 0.36 16.30
CA TYR A 78 -9.35 1.68 16.83
C TYR A 78 -8.83 1.80 18.26
N GLU A 79 -8.09 2.87 18.54
CA GLU A 79 -7.53 3.18 19.84
C GLU A 79 -8.05 4.51 20.37
N LYS A 80 -8.51 4.52 21.63
CA LYS A 80 -8.97 5.74 22.27
C LYS A 80 -7.85 6.79 22.28
N GLY A 81 -8.15 7.97 21.74
CA GLY A 81 -7.27 9.12 21.72
C GLY A 81 -6.59 9.36 20.37
N GLU A 82 -6.61 8.39 19.46
CA GLU A 82 -6.03 8.54 18.13
C GLU A 82 -6.94 9.33 17.18
N THR A 83 -6.34 9.92 16.15
CA THR A 83 -7.07 10.45 15.00
C THR A 83 -7.05 9.44 13.87
N VAL A 84 -8.21 9.25 13.25
CA VAL A 84 -8.43 8.22 12.24
C VAL A 84 -9.09 8.81 11.01
N LEU A 85 -8.63 8.38 9.83
CA LEU A 85 -9.36 8.49 8.58
C LEU A 85 -10.09 7.16 8.36
N ALA A 86 -11.42 7.20 8.48
CA ALA A 86 -12.26 6.02 8.44
C ALA A 86 -13.12 6.00 7.17
N PHE A 87 -13.11 4.86 6.49
CA PHE A 87 -13.94 4.52 5.33
C PHE A 87 -15.03 3.58 5.85
N LEU A 88 -16.28 4.01 5.75
CA LEU A 88 -17.40 3.42 6.48
C LEU A 88 -18.57 3.07 5.56
N ASP A 89 -19.12 1.89 5.80
CA ASP A 89 -20.38 1.45 5.19
C ASP A 89 -21.50 1.55 6.22
N LYS A 90 -22.70 1.93 5.77
CA LYS A 90 -23.87 1.99 6.64
C LYS A 90 -24.69 0.71 6.50
N GLU A 91 -25.06 0.11 7.62
CA GLU A 91 -25.96 -1.03 7.58
C GLU A 91 -27.37 -0.59 7.13
N LYS A 92 -27.93 -1.30 6.14
CA LYS A 92 -29.24 -0.98 5.58
C LYS A 92 -30.33 -0.99 6.67
N GLY A 93 -31.04 0.12 6.79
CA GLY A 93 -32.16 0.26 7.74
C GLY A 93 -31.75 0.52 9.18
N LYS A 94 -30.45 0.60 9.49
CA LYS A 94 -29.95 0.96 10.83
C LYS A 94 -29.07 2.20 10.78
N ASN A 95 -28.84 2.82 11.93
CA ASN A 95 -27.86 3.92 12.06
C ASN A 95 -26.52 3.41 12.62
N ILE A 96 -26.08 2.27 12.08
CA ILE A 96 -24.89 1.53 12.46
C ILE A 96 -23.91 1.62 11.30
N TYR A 97 -22.64 1.88 11.62
CA TYR A 97 -21.55 1.92 10.64
C TYR A 97 -20.57 0.80 10.93
N SER A 98 -20.02 0.21 9.88
CA SER A 98 -18.89 -0.71 9.94
C SER A 98 -17.73 -0.18 9.13
N THR A 99 -16.53 -0.69 9.39
CA THR A 99 -15.34 -0.28 8.63
C THR A 99 -15.31 -1.02 7.30
N HIS A 100 -15.32 -0.25 6.21
CA HIS A 100 -15.14 -0.78 4.88
C HIS A 100 -13.75 -1.42 4.77
N ALA A 101 -13.62 -2.60 4.15
CA ALA A 101 -12.32 -3.23 3.91
C ALA A 101 -11.43 -3.48 5.16
N LEU A 102 -12.04 -3.71 6.34
CA LEU A 102 -11.34 -4.09 7.58
C LEU A 102 -10.21 -3.09 7.94
N SER A 103 -8.99 -3.57 8.21
CA SER A 103 -7.84 -2.73 8.57
C SER A 103 -7.47 -1.68 7.51
N TYR A 104 -7.77 -1.91 6.22
CA TYR A 104 -7.48 -0.92 5.19
C TYR A 104 -8.37 0.34 5.30
N GLY A 105 -9.60 0.19 5.78
CA GLY A 105 -10.55 1.31 5.92
C GLY A 105 -10.46 2.07 7.23
N ALA A 106 -9.61 1.66 8.18
CA ALA A 106 -9.33 2.42 9.39
C ALA A 106 -7.84 2.76 9.41
N LYS A 107 -7.51 4.00 9.03
CA LYS A 107 -6.13 4.48 8.99
C LYS A 107 -5.88 5.40 10.18
N PRO A 108 -5.12 4.99 11.20
CA PRO A 108 -4.57 5.91 12.19
C PRO A 108 -3.63 6.89 11.48
N ILE A 109 -3.92 8.19 11.55
CA ILE A 109 -3.11 9.19 10.85
C ILE A 109 -2.95 10.46 11.70
N ASN A 110 -1.82 11.13 11.54
CA ASN A 110 -1.60 12.46 12.12
C ASN A 110 -2.07 13.60 11.19
N GLY A 111 -2.03 14.85 11.67
CA GLY A 111 -2.53 16.00 10.91
C GLY A 111 -1.79 16.27 9.58
N LYS A 112 -0.49 15.96 9.49
CA LYS A 112 0.29 16.13 8.26
C LYS A 112 -0.14 15.09 7.22
N GLU A 113 -0.17 13.82 7.61
CA GLU A 113 -0.64 12.71 6.76
C GLU A 113 -2.07 12.96 6.30
N TYR A 114 -2.94 13.47 7.18
CA TYR A 114 -4.31 13.81 6.84
C TYR A 114 -4.40 14.80 5.69
N SER A 115 -3.58 15.85 5.71
CA SER A 115 -3.61 16.83 4.62
C SER A 115 -3.32 16.20 3.26
N HIS A 116 -2.39 15.22 3.20
CA HIS A 116 -2.07 14.50 1.98
C HIS A 116 -3.25 13.61 1.54
N TYR A 117 -3.76 12.76 2.43
CA TYR A 117 -4.91 11.89 2.12
C TYR A 117 -6.15 12.69 1.72
N ARG A 118 -6.46 13.77 2.45
CA ARG A 118 -7.58 14.66 2.17
C ARG A 118 -7.50 15.20 0.74
N ASN A 119 -6.34 15.72 0.34
CA ASN A 119 -6.15 16.26 -1.01
C ASN A 119 -6.34 15.15 -2.06
N ARG A 120 -5.72 13.98 -1.86
CA ARG A 120 -5.86 12.85 -2.81
C ARG A 120 -7.29 12.35 -2.94
N ILE A 121 -8.06 12.33 -1.84
CA ILE A 121 -9.49 11.96 -1.86
C ILE A 121 -10.29 12.96 -2.70
N LEU A 122 -10.12 14.26 -2.48
CA LEU A 122 -10.87 15.29 -3.21
C LEU A 122 -10.51 15.34 -4.71
N GLU A 123 -9.24 15.16 -5.04
CA GLU A 123 -8.78 15.06 -6.43
C GLU A 123 -9.39 13.84 -7.13
N MET A 124 -9.37 12.67 -6.50
CA MET A 124 -9.94 11.46 -7.09
C MET A 124 -11.45 11.61 -7.31
N LYS A 125 -12.19 12.22 -6.39
CA LYS A 125 -13.61 12.52 -6.60
C LYS A 125 -13.83 13.39 -7.85
N THR A 126 -12.97 14.38 -8.07
CA THR A 126 -13.01 15.22 -9.28
C THR A 126 -12.72 14.39 -10.55
N ILE A 127 -11.75 13.47 -10.48
CA ILE A 127 -11.40 12.59 -11.60
C ILE A 127 -12.56 11.63 -11.94
N LEU A 128 -13.26 11.11 -10.93
CA LEU A 128 -14.41 10.22 -11.12
C LEU A 128 -15.59 10.88 -11.86
N GLU A 129 -15.70 12.21 -11.80
CA GLU A 129 -16.74 12.99 -12.51
C GLU A 129 -16.44 13.22 -14.00
N ILE A 130 -15.20 12.98 -14.45
CA ILE A 130 -14.82 13.12 -15.86
C ILE A 130 -15.61 12.11 -16.71
N LYS A 131 -16.16 12.55 -17.84
CA LYS A 131 -16.95 11.68 -18.74
C LYS A 131 -16.12 10.99 -19.80
N ASP A 132 -15.06 11.65 -20.25
CA ASP A 132 -14.13 11.07 -21.22
C ASP A 132 -13.24 10.03 -20.54
N GLU A 133 -13.36 8.78 -20.98
CA GLU A 133 -12.69 7.64 -20.32
C GLU A 133 -11.18 7.63 -20.54
N GLU A 134 -10.69 8.20 -21.65
CA GLU A 134 -9.25 8.35 -21.88
C GLU A 134 -8.65 9.44 -21.00
N GLU A 135 -9.29 10.59 -20.91
CA GLU A 135 -8.90 11.68 -20.01
C GLU A 135 -8.96 11.22 -18.55
N LYS A 136 -10.06 10.58 -18.12
CA LYS A 136 -10.20 10.02 -16.77
C LYS A 136 -9.06 9.04 -16.47
N ARG A 137 -8.75 8.13 -17.39
CA ARG A 137 -7.65 7.17 -17.23
C ARG A 137 -6.31 7.89 -17.08
N ASN A 138 -6.00 8.84 -17.97
CA ASN A 138 -4.73 9.59 -17.91
C ASN A 138 -4.59 10.38 -16.60
N LYS A 139 -5.67 11.06 -16.17
CA LYS A 139 -5.71 11.78 -14.89
C LYS A 139 -5.59 10.85 -13.69
N THR A 140 -6.16 9.66 -13.77
CA THR A 140 -6.01 8.63 -12.72
C THR A 140 -4.55 8.19 -12.59
N VAL A 141 -3.85 7.95 -13.70
CA VAL A 141 -2.42 7.60 -13.67
C VAL A 141 -1.59 8.76 -13.09
N ASP A 142 -1.84 9.99 -13.51
CA ASP A 142 -1.17 11.17 -12.93
C ASP A 142 -1.41 11.29 -11.43
N TRP A 143 -2.65 11.03 -10.98
CA TRP A 143 -3.00 11.02 -9.57
C TRP A 143 -2.25 9.93 -8.79
N LEU A 144 -2.11 8.73 -9.36
CA LEU A 144 -1.33 7.64 -8.73
C LEU A 144 0.14 8.02 -8.58
N ILE A 145 0.73 8.70 -9.58
CA ILE A 145 2.11 9.21 -9.50
C ILE A 145 2.22 10.27 -8.39
N LEU A 146 1.22 11.12 -8.23
CA LEU A 146 1.20 12.09 -7.13
C LEU A 146 1.07 11.39 -5.77
N CYS A 147 0.26 10.34 -5.65
CA CYS A 147 0.22 9.50 -4.45
C CYS A 147 1.60 8.90 -4.15
N ALA A 148 2.28 8.33 -5.15
CA ALA A 148 3.62 7.76 -5.04
C ALA A 148 4.70 8.77 -4.61
N SER A 149 4.51 10.05 -4.93
CA SER A 149 5.47 11.11 -4.59
C SER A 149 5.48 11.51 -3.12
N GLU A 150 4.38 11.28 -2.40
CA GLU A 150 4.21 11.64 -1.00
C GLU A 150 4.37 10.42 -0.10
N GLU A 151 5.23 10.51 0.92
CA GLU A 151 5.55 9.39 1.84
C GLU A 151 4.29 8.72 2.41
N SER A 152 3.33 9.50 2.90
CA SER A 152 2.12 8.99 3.56
C SER A 152 1.14 8.26 2.62
N THR A 153 1.21 8.51 1.32
CA THR A 153 0.33 7.92 0.30
C THR A 153 1.12 7.09 -0.72
N ARG A 154 2.41 6.85 -0.48
CA ARG A 154 3.33 6.24 -1.43
C ARG A 154 2.86 4.85 -1.84
N TRP A 155 2.56 4.02 -0.84
CA TRP A 155 2.05 2.67 -1.05
C TRP A 155 0.76 2.68 -1.87
N GLU A 156 -0.16 3.63 -1.63
CA GLU A 156 -1.43 3.74 -2.35
C GLU A 156 -1.22 3.92 -3.86
N GLY A 157 -0.25 4.77 -4.24
CA GLY A 157 0.10 5.00 -5.63
C GLY A 157 0.84 3.83 -6.27
N LEU A 158 1.91 3.36 -5.61
CA LEU A 158 2.79 2.34 -6.17
C LEU A 158 2.13 0.96 -6.27
N TYR A 159 1.29 0.59 -5.30
CA TYR A 159 0.56 -0.67 -5.35
C TYR A 159 -0.35 -0.74 -6.58
N GLU A 160 -1.08 0.34 -6.90
CA GLU A 160 -1.94 0.33 -8.09
C GLU A 160 -1.17 0.51 -9.39
N LEU A 161 -0.03 1.20 -9.39
CA LEU A 161 0.78 1.34 -10.60
C LEU A 161 1.51 0.04 -10.96
N SER A 162 2.06 -0.66 -9.97
CA SER A 162 2.83 -1.89 -10.15
C SER A 162 2.45 -2.96 -9.10
N PRO A 163 1.23 -3.52 -9.18
CA PRO A 163 0.75 -4.45 -8.16
C PRO A 163 1.62 -5.69 -8.09
N GLU A 164 2.15 -6.18 -9.21
CA GLU A 164 2.95 -7.40 -9.30
C GLU A 164 4.29 -7.33 -8.57
N SER A 165 4.74 -6.12 -8.22
CA SER A 165 5.96 -5.91 -7.43
C SER A 165 5.72 -6.06 -5.92
N ASP A 166 4.45 -6.12 -5.47
CA ASP A 166 4.06 -6.33 -4.07
C ASP A 166 3.82 -7.82 -3.77
N PHE A 167 4.29 -8.30 -2.62
CA PHE A 167 4.22 -9.70 -2.20
C PHE A 167 2.78 -10.17 -1.96
N MET A 168 1.87 -9.25 -1.67
CA MET A 168 0.44 -9.53 -1.51
C MET A 168 -0.31 -9.61 -2.84
N SER A 169 0.34 -9.33 -3.98
CA SER A 169 -0.28 -9.42 -5.31
C SER A 169 -0.79 -10.81 -5.67
N PHE A 170 -0.21 -11.87 -5.07
CA PHE A 170 -0.71 -13.24 -5.21
C PHE A 170 -2.16 -13.41 -4.72
N TYR A 171 -2.58 -12.59 -3.75
CA TYR A 171 -3.93 -12.61 -3.19
C TYR A 171 -4.89 -11.63 -3.90
N ASP A 172 -4.40 -10.91 -4.90
CA ASP A 172 -5.24 -10.06 -5.73
C ASP A 172 -5.83 -10.87 -6.91
N ASP A 173 -7.06 -11.34 -6.70
CA ASP A 173 -7.82 -12.09 -7.71
C ASP A 173 -8.47 -11.20 -8.77
N ARG A 174 -8.32 -9.87 -8.68
CA ARG A 174 -8.82 -8.91 -9.67
C ARG A 174 -8.00 -9.04 -10.96
N LYS A 175 -8.49 -9.86 -11.89
CA LYS A 175 -7.87 -10.08 -13.21
C LYS A 175 -7.78 -8.80 -14.04
N GLU A 176 -8.69 -7.85 -13.80
CA GLU A 176 -8.73 -6.52 -14.42
C GLU A 176 -8.39 -5.41 -13.39
N THR A 177 -7.22 -5.48 -12.75
CA THR A 177 -6.70 -4.30 -12.04
C THR A 177 -6.46 -3.16 -13.03
N PHE A 178 -6.81 -1.94 -12.65
CA PHE A 178 -6.61 -0.72 -13.46
C PHE A 178 -5.19 -0.66 -14.07
N SER A 179 -4.20 -1.16 -13.33
CA SER A 179 -2.78 -1.33 -13.72
C SER A 179 -2.55 -2.13 -14.98
N ARG A 180 -3.26 -3.26 -15.15
CA ARG A 180 -2.96 -4.23 -16.21
C ARG A 180 -3.36 -3.73 -17.60
N ASN A 181 -4.08 -2.61 -17.67
CA ASN A 181 -4.64 -2.06 -18.90
C ASN A 181 -4.15 -0.64 -19.23
N PHE A 182 -3.10 -0.13 -18.55
CA PHE A 182 -2.52 1.17 -18.90
C PHE A 182 -1.06 1.03 -19.37
N LYS A 183 -0.67 1.94 -20.25
CA LYS A 183 0.73 2.16 -20.63
C LYS A 183 1.10 3.58 -20.20
N LEU A 184 2.18 3.70 -19.42
CA LEU A 184 2.72 5.01 -19.06
C LEU A 184 3.17 5.74 -20.33
N ASN A 185 2.86 7.03 -20.40
CA ASN A 185 3.46 7.91 -21.41
C ASN A 185 4.85 8.38 -20.96
N ASP A 186 5.60 9.02 -21.88
CA ASP A 186 6.98 9.43 -21.60
C ASP A 186 7.08 10.42 -20.43
N ASP A 187 6.14 11.36 -20.30
CA ASP A 187 6.11 12.34 -19.20
C ASP A 187 5.90 11.65 -17.84
N GLN A 188 5.00 10.67 -17.78
CA GLN A 188 4.73 9.88 -16.59
C GLN A 188 5.94 9.02 -16.19
N VAL A 189 6.61 8.39 -17.15
CA VAL A 189 7.86 7.67 -16.90
C VAL A 189 8.92 8.62 -16.35
N GLN A 190 9.09 9.82 -16.92
CA GLN A 190 10.07 10.79 -16.43
C GLN A 190 9.76 11.26 -15.00
N LYS A 191 8.49 11.50 -14.67
CA LYS A 191 8.07 11.82 -13.30
C LYS A 191 8.44 10.71 -12.32
N LEU A 192 8.16 9.45 -12.66
CA LEU A 192 8.49 8.30 -11.82
C LEU A 192 10.01 8.09 -11.70
N ARG A 193 10.79 8.31 -12.77
CA ARG A 193 12.26 8.29 -12.72
C ARG A 193 12.79 9.33 -11.75
N HIS A 194 12.27 10.56 -11.82
CA HIS A 194 12.66 11.62 -10.90
C HIS A 194 12.35 11.28 -9.44
N LEU A 195 11.21 10.62 -9.17
CA LEU A 195 10.88 10.12 -7.83
C LEU A 195 11.86 9.03 -7.39
N PHE A 196 12.19 8.10 -8.29
CA PHE A 196 13.11 7.01 -8.02
C PHE A 196 14.51 7.51 -7.64
N PHE A 197 15.09 8.43 -8.41
CA PHE A 197 16.43 8.96 -8.14
C PHE A 197 16.51 9.89 -6.92
N LYS A 198 15.37 10.27 -6.33
CA LYS A 198 15.30 11.00 -5.06
C LYS A 198 15.24 10.11 -3.83
N ILE A 199 15.15 8.80 -3.99
CA ILE A 199 15.09 7.86 -2.88
C ILE A 199 16.43 7.87 -2.13
N ASN A 200 16.38 8.27 -0.86
CA ASN A 200 17.57 8.24 0.00
C ASN A 200 17.76 6.87 0.67
N LYS A 201 16.64 6.23 1.05
CA LYS A 201 16.59 4.91 1.67
C LYS A 201 15.51 4.10 0.94
N PHE A 202 15.90 2.97 0.38
CA PHE A 202 14.96 2.08 -0.30
C PHE A 202 14.05 1.40 0.71
N GLU A 203 12.75 1.58 0.51
CA GLU A 203 11.74 0.78 1.18
C GLU A 203 11.23 -0.34 0.26
N TYR A 204 10.52 -1.28 0.84
CA TYR A 204 9.89 -2.36 0.07
C TYR A 204 8.91 -1.82 -0.99
N THR A 205 8.20 -0.75 -0.67
CA THR A 205 7.21 -0.13 -1.56
C THR A 205 7.84 0.50 -2.80
N ASP A 206 9.08 0.99 -2.70
CA ASP A 206 9.82 1.61 -3.81
C ASP A 206 10.21 0.62 -4.90
N LEU A 207 10.16 -0.68 -4.62
CA LEU A 207 10.55 -1.73 -5.55
C LEU A 207 9.70 -1.71 -6.83
N GLY A 208 8.42 -1.34 -6.71
CA GLY A 208 7.53 -1.18 -7.86
C GLY A 208 7.96 -0.06 -8.81
N LEU A 209 8.72 0.94 -8.36
CA LEU A 209 9.21 2.00 -9.25
C LEU A 209 10.17 1.46 -10.30
N VAL A 210 10.98 0.46 -9.97
CA VAL A 210 11.95 -0.12 -10.92
C VAL A 210 11.22 -0.70 -12.12
N ASP A 211 10.15 -1.46 -11.87
CA ASP A 211 9.36 -2.12 -12.91
C ASP A 211 8.63 -1.13 -13.84
N LEU A 212 8.31 0.05 -13.32
CA LEU A 212 7.61 1.10 -14.07
C LEU A 212 8.53 1.93 -14.97
N ILE A 213 9.80 2.10 -14.59
CA ILE A 213 10.69 3.09 -15.21
C ILE A 213 11.81 2.51 -16.06
N VAL A 214 12.13 1.23 -15.85
CA VAL A 214 13.35 0.66 -16.39
C VAL A 214 13.23 0.41 -17.89
N LYS A 215 14.30 0.72 -18.62
CA LYS A 215 14.43 0.47 -20.05
C LYS A 215 15.44 -0.65 -20.28
N GLU A 216 15.46 -1.20 -21.49
CA GLU A 216 16.53 -2.10 -21.89
C GLU A 216 17.88 -1.38 -21.78
N ASP A 217 18.86 -2.04 -21.15
CA ASP A 217 20.22 -1.54 -20.94
C ASP A 217 20.32 -0.19 -20.19
N ASP A 218 19.41 0.04 -19.23
CA ASP A 218 19.38 1.26 -18.40
C ASP A 218 20.48 1.29 -17.32
N LEU A 219 21.68 1.71 -17.73
CA LEU A 219 22.85 1.82 -16.85
C LEU A 219 22.65 2.81 -15.68
N GLU A 220 21.81 3.82 -15.86
CA GLU A 220 21.55 4.81 -14.80
C GLU A 220 20.80 4.17 -13.63
N VAL A 221 19.71 3.44 -13.93
CA VAL A 221 18.95 2.68 -12.93
C VAL A 221 19.82 1.59 -12.30
N LEU A 222 20.61 0.86 -13.11
CA LEU A 222 21.51 -0.17 -12.60
C LEU A 222 22.52 0.40 -11.59
N ASN A 223 23.21 1.49 -11.94
CA ASN A 223 24.20 2.12 -11.07
C ASN A 223 23.57 2.61 -9.76
N PHE A 224 22.36 3.18 -9.83
CA PHE A 224 21.63 3.62 -8.65
C PHE A 224 21.27 2.46 -7.73
N LEU A 225 20.70 1.37 -8.27
CA LEU A 225 20.39 0.17 -7.51
C LEU A 225 21.64 -0.45 -6.88
N THR A 226 22.75 -0.56 -7.63
CA THR A 226 24.02 -1.08 -7.12
C THR A 226 24.57 -0.22 -5.99
N MET A 227 24.53 1.11 -6.12
CA MET A 227 24.96 2.03 -5.07
C MET A 227 24.14 1.84 -3.79
N HIS A 228 22.81 1.77 -3.90
CA HIS A 228 21.94 1.59 -2.74
C HIS A 228 22.10 0.21 -2.10
N PHE A 229 22.26 -0.85 -2.90
CA PHE A 229 22.52 -2.19 -2.42
C PHE A 229 23.82 -2.26 -1.59
N LYS A 230 24.91 -1.65 -2.09
CA LYS A 230 26.19 -1.58 -1.37
C LYS A 230 26.10 -0.78 -0.06
N LYS A 231 25.25 0.26 0.00
CA LYS A 231 25.11 1.11 1.19
C LYS A 231 24.34 0.48 2.34
N ALA A 232 23.37 -0.39 2.06
CA ALA A 232 22.46 -0.91 3.08
C ALA A 232 22.83 -2.33 3.57
N GLU A 233 24.14 -2.60 3.67
CA GLU A 233 24.79 -3.89 4.02
C GLU A 233 24.19 -4.65 5.23
N LYS A 234 23.41 -4.00 6.10
CA LYS A 234 22.77 -4.60 7.29
C LYS A 234 21.24 -4.52 7.35
N ASP A 235 20.58 -3.83 6.41
CA ASP A 235 19.16 -3.46 6.52
C ASP A 235 18.23 -4.30 5.60
N PHE A 236 18.78 -5.27 4.87
CA PHE A 236 18.14 -5.87 3.69
C PHE A 236 17.50 -7.26 3.90
N PHE A 237 16.87 -7.54 5.04
CA PHE A 237 16.30 -8.88 5.24
C PHE A 237 15.22 -9.23 4.18
N TRP A 238 14.36 -8.26 3.81
CA TRP A 238 13.28 -8.49 2.84
C TRP A 238 13.51 -7.85 1.46
N SER A 239 13.97 -6.60 1.39
CA SER A 239 14.19 -5.89 0.12
C SER A 239 15.48 -6.29 -0.61
N GLY A 240 16.43 -6.96 0.08
CA GLY A 240 17.72 -7.36 -0.49
C GLY A 240 17.59 -8.32 -1.67
N ASN A 241 16.74 -9.36 -1.54
CA ASN A 241 16.56 -10.36 -2.59
C ASN A 241 15.99 -9.75 -3.87
N PHE A 242 15.07 -8.80 -3.74
CA PHE A 242 14.49 -8.14 -4.90
C PHE A 242 15.54 -7.26 -5.60
N LEU A 243 16.30 -6.46 -4.84
CA LEU A 243 17.37 -5.64 -5.41
C LEU A 243 18.41 -6.51 -6.12
N MET A 244 18.81 -7.64 -5.53
CA MET A 244 19.69 -8.61 -6.18
C MET A 244 19.13 -9.06 -7.53
N LYS A 245 17.86 -9.50 -7.56
CA LYS A 245 17.17 -9.93 -8.79
C LYS A 245 17.19 -8.84 -9.87
N LYS A 246 16.75 -7.62 -9.54
CA LYS A 246 16.76 -6.50 -10.50
C LYS A 246 18.16 -6.15 -10.98
N ILE A 247 19.16 -6.11 -10.11
CA ILE A 247 20.55 -5.83 -10.49
C ILE A 247 21.09 -6.92 -11.42
N ALA A 248 20.84 -8.20 -11.12
CA ALA A 248 21.31 -9.32 -11.95
C ALA A 248 20.62 -9.35 -13.32
N ASP A 249 19.32 -9.05 -13.37
CA ASP A 249 18.55 -8.98 -14.61
C ASP A 249 19.04 -7.82 -15.50
N LEU A 250 19.19 -6.61 -14.93
CA LEU A 250 19.63 -5.42 -15.67
C LEU A 250 21.08 -5.47 -16.10
N SER A 251 21.97 -6.04 -15.28
CA SER A 251 23.38 -6.20 -15.65
C SER A 251 23.62 -7.35 -16.61
N LYS A 252 22.63 -8.21 -16.85
CA LYS A 252 22.73 -9.42 -17.69
C LYS A 252 23.89 -10.34 -17.25
N ARG A 253 24.27 -10.33 -15.97
CA ARG A 253 25.42 -11.06 -15.41
C ARG A 253 25.05 -12.43 -14.87
N ASP A 254 25.54 -13.49 -15.50
CA ASP A 254 25.24 -14.87 -15.12
C ASP A 254 25.82 -15.25 -13.74
N ASP A 255 26.97 -14.70 -13.37
CA ASP A 255 27.58 -14.96 -12.07
C ASP A 255 26.71 -14.44 -10.91
N LEU A 256 26.04 -13.30 -11.09
CA LEU A 256 25.07 -12.75 -10.14
C LEU A 256 23.78 -13.58 -10.09
N LYS A 257 23.28 -14.03 -11.25
CA LYS A 257 22.10 -14.92 -11.34
C LYS A 257 22.33 -16.26 -10.65
N MET A 258 23.53 -16.81 -10.71
CA MET A 258 23.88 -18.05 -10.01
C MET A 258 23.80 -17.92 -8.49
N ILE A 259 24.19 -16.77 -7.93
CA ILE A 259 24.07 -16.53 -6.47
C ILE A 259 22.60 -16.50 -6.06
N ILE A 260 21.77 -15.80 -6.82
CA ILE A 260 20.32 -15.73 -6.58
C ILE A 260 19.70 -17.13 -6.63
N LYS A 261 20.06 -17.94 -7.64
CA LYS A 261 19.54 -19.31 -7.77
C LYS A 261 19.88 -20.16 -6.56
N LYS A 262 21.13 -20.16 -6.11
CA LYS A 262 21.55 -20.89 -4.90
C LYS A 262 20.79 -20.45 -3.65
N LYS A 263 20.45 -19.17 -3.58
CA LYS A 263 19.67 -18.61 -2.48
C LYS A 263 18.20 -19.03 -2.54
N ASP A 264 17.58 -18.97 -3.72
CA ASP A 264 16.18 -19.38 -3.92
C ASP A 264 15.96 -20.89 -3.68
N GLU A 265 17.01 -21.71 -3.83
CA GLU A 265 17.00 -23.16 -3.53
C GLU A 265 17.15 -23.48 -2.02
N MET A 266 17.34 -22.47 -1.16
CA MET A 266 17.48 -22.70 0.28
C MET A 266 16.15 -23.08 0.94
N ASP A 267 16.21 -24.05 1.86
CA ASP A 267 15.09 -24.35 2.75
C ASP A 267 14.91 -23.22 3.79
N MET A 268 13.75 -22.58 3.78
CA MET A 268 13.38 -21.54 4.73
C MET A 268 13.26 -22.05 6.18
N LEU A 269 13.14 -23.38 6.35
CA LEU A 269 13.08 -24.03 7.66
C LEU A 269 14.46 -24.47 8.19
N ASP A 270 15.54 -24.24 7.43
CA ASP A 270 16.90 -24.50 7.88
C ASP A 270 17.26 -23.59 9.07
N GLU A 271 17.76 -24.18 10.17
CA GLU A 271 18.20 -23.44 11.37
C GLU A 271 19.30 -22.40 11.07
N ASN A 272 20.02 -22.54 9.96
CA ASN A 272 21.04 -21.61 9.49
C ASN A 272 20.56 -20.70 8.35
N TYR A 273 19.26 -20.66 8.04
CA TYR A 273 18.71 -19.90 6.92
C TYR A 273 19.17 -18.44 6.93
N GLU A 274 19.02 -17.74 8.07
CA GLU A 274 19.37 -16.33 8.17
C GLU A 274 20.86 -16.08 7.87
N LYS A 275 21.75 -16.92 8.43
CA LYS A 275 23.19 -16.81 8.22
C LYS A 275 23.57 -17.06 6.76
N LYS A 276 23.07 -18.14 6.18
CA LYS A 276 23.30 -18.49 4.76
C LYS A 276 22.74 -17.41 3.83
N SER A 277 21.56 -16.89 4.13
CA SER A 277 20.90 -15.79 3.41
C SER A 277 21.77 -14.53 3.42
N ALA A 278 22.38 -14.20 4.55
CA ALA A 278 23.32 -13.09 4.70
C ALA A 278 24.67 -13.34 4.01
N ASP A 279 25.19 -14.57 4.03
CA ASP A 279 26.42 -14.95 3.31
C ASP A 279 26.25 -14.73 1.79
N TYR A 280 25.13 -15.15 1.20
CA TYR A 280 24.85 -14.91 -0.22
C TYR A 280 24.67 -13.43 -0.57
N MET A 281 24.06 -12.63 0.32
CA MET A 281 23.97 -11.18 0.11
C MET A 281 25.36 -10.53 0.11
N ARG A 282 26.26 -10.97 1.01
CA ARG A 282 27.66 -10.51 1.03
C ARG A 282 28.43 -10.95 -0.22
N GLU A 283 28.28 -12.20 -0.65
CA GLU A 283 28.90 -12.70 -1.89
C GLU A 283 28.45 -11.88 -3.10
N PHE A 284 27.14 -11.57 -3.19
CA PHE A 284 26.59 -10.74 -4.24
C PHE A 284 27.20 -9.34 -4.22
N ALA A 285 27.23 -8.68 -3.04
CA ALA A 285 27.80 -7.34 -2.88
C ALA A 285 29.28 -7.27 -3.28
N GLN A 286 30.08 -8.30 -3.00
CA GLN A 286 31.49 -8.38 -3.37
C GLN A 286 31.74 -8.49 -4.87
N LYS A 287 30.75 -8.97 -5.64
CA LYS A 287 30.84 -9.10 -7.11
C LYS A 287 30.35 -7.89 -7.88
N LEU A 288 29.64 -6.95 -7.23
CA LEU A 288 29.19 -5.68 -7.79
C LEU A 288 30.32 -4.65 -7.81
#